data_AF-A0A7S3CLR1-F1
#
_entry.id   AF-A0A7S3CLR1-F1
#
_cell.length_a   1.000
_cell.length_b   1.000
_cell.length_c   1.000
_cell.angle_alpha   90.00
_cell.angle_beta   90.00
_cell.angle_gamma   90.00
#
_symmetry.space_group_name_H-M   'P 1'
#
loop_
_entity.id
_entity.type
_entity.pdbx_description
1 polymer ?
#
loop_
_entity_poly.entity_id
_entity_poly.type
_entity_poly.pdbx_seq_one_letter_code
_entity_poly.pdbx_strand_id
1 'polypeptide(L)'
;FGRVGGGIYTKAADVGADLVGKVEKDIPEDDPRNPAVIADNVGDNVGDIAGMGADLFGSFAESTCAALVVSSVSSLGDGPDKTFAGMMFPLCVSALGIIGCLATSLLATDLHPAKGISDIEPCLKVQLVVSTVVMTPIVTVMAKYLLPNEFTGIFTHLRDVDTPVKWYYVAICVCAGLWGGLIIGLVTEYYTSHAYQPVRDVADACRTGAATDIIFGLALGYKSAIVPCIIIAICIYTGFTLAGMYGIACAALGMLTTMSIGLAIDAYGPISDNAGGIAEMAGLGEDIRERTDALDSAGNTTAAIGKGFAIGSAAPGS
;
A
#
# COMPACT_ATOMS: atom_id res chain seq x y z
N PHE A 1 -1.71 18.46 1.66
CA PHE A 1 -0.78 19.44 1.04
C PHE A 1 0.49 18.80 0.52
N GLY A 2 1.23 18.02 1.33
CA GLY A 2 2.48 17.36 0.90
C GLY A 2 2.36 16.58 -0.42
N ARG A 3 1.37 15.68 -0.53
CA ARG A 3 1.14 14.91 -1.76
C ARG A 3 0.87 15.76 -3.00
N VAL A 4 0.06 16.83 -2.87
CA VAL A 4 -0.27 17.72 -3.99
C VAL A 4 0.93 18.60 -4.37
N GLY A 5 1.57 19.25 -3.40
CA GLY A 5 2.71 20.12 -3.65
C GLY A 5 3.91 19.37 -4.20
N GLY A 6 4.25 18.23 -3.59
CA GLY A 6 5.31 17.35 -4.07
C GLY A 6 4.97 16.72 -5.42
N GLY A 7 3.72 16.31 -5.64
CA GLY A 7 3.23 15.77 -6.91
C GLY A 7 3.32 16.77 -8.07
N ILE A 8 2.96 18.03 -7.84
CA ILE A 8 3.13 19.11 -8.83
C ILE A 8 4.61 19.32 -9.14
N TYR A 9 5.47 19.30 -8.12
CA TYR A 9 6.91 19.50 -8.28
C TYR A 9 7.54 18.37 -9.13
N THR A 10 7.35 17.10 -8.75
CA THR A 10 7.92 15.95 -9.48
C THR A 10 7.37 15.89 -10.90
N LYS A 11 6.05 15.90 -11.10
CA LYS A 11 5.48 15.67 -12.43
C LYS A 11 5.67 16.83 -13.40
N ALA A 12 5.92 18.05 -12.92
CA ALA A 12 6.36 19.13 -13.80
C ALA A 12 7.81 18.95 -14.28
N ALA A 13 8.69 18.41 -13.44
CA ALA A 13 10.08 18.15 -13.78
C ALA A 13 10.20 16.93 -14.71
N ASP A 14 9.64 15.79 -14.30
CA ASP A 14 9.58 14.50 -15.00
C ASP A 14 9.09 14.67 -16.45
N VAL A 15 7.87 15.17 -16.64
CA VAL A 15 7.29 15.37 -17.99
C VAL A 15 8.13 16.33 -18.85
N GLY A 16 8.73 17.35 -18.23
CA GLY A 16 9.58 18.30 -18.94
C GLY A 16 10.92 17.70 -19.36
N ALA A 17 11.55 16.94 -18.47
CA ALA A 17 12.81 16.25 -18.68
C ALA A 17 12.66 15.22 -19.81
N ASP A 18 11.63 14.38 -19.73
CA ASP A 18 11.40 13.28 -20.65
C ASP A 18 10.99 13.72 -22.05
N LEU A 19 10.05 14.65 -22.16
CA LEU A 19 9.60 15.11 -23.49
C LEU A 19 10.73 15.78 -24.25
N VAL A 20 11.45 16.70 -23.62
CA VAL A 20 12.54 17.42 -24.30
C VAL A 20 13.75 16.50 -24.51
N GLY A 21 14.12 15.72 -23.50
CA GLY A 21 15.28 14.84 -23.54
C GLY A 21 15.09 13.68 -24.53
N LYS A 22 14.14 12.79 -24.23
CA LYS A 22 13.94 11.53 -24.95
C LYS A 22 13.27 11.75 -26.31
N VAL A 23 12.23 12.59 -26.39
CA VAL A 23 11.39 12.70 -27.60
C VAL A 23 11.91 13.74 -28.58
N GLU A 24 12.34 14.92 -28.12
CA GLU A 24 12.77 16.01 -29.02
C GLU A 24 14.28 16.02 -29.31
N LYS A 25 15.11 15.65 -28.32
CA LYS A 25 16.58 15.76 -28.41
C LYS A 25 17.30 14.43 -28.58
N ASP A 26 16.60 13.31 -28.43
CA ASP A 26 17.16 11.95 -28.57
C ASP A 26 18.41 11.77 -27.69
N ILE A 27 18.34 12.28 -26.46
CA ILE A 27 19.35 12.05 -25.41
C ILE A 27 18.80 11.04 -24.40
N PRO A 28 19.66 10.27 -23.73
CA PRO A 28 19.24 9.33 -22.69
C PRO A 28 18.36 9.97 -21.60
N GLU A 29 17.54 9.13 -20.98
CA GLU A 29 16.89 9.44 -19.69
C GLU A 29 17.92 9.85 -18.65
N ASP A 30 17.61 10.79 -17.76
CA ASP A 30 18.52 11.28 -16.71
C ASP A 30 19.87 11.84 -17.20
N ASP A 31 19.99 12.20 -18.49
CA ASP A 31 21.25 12.70 -19.03
C ASP A 31 21.67 14.03 -18.34
N PRO A 32 22.93 14.16 -17.90
CA PRO A 32 23.40 15.35 -17.16
C PRO A 32 23.39 16.65 -17.97
N ARG A 33 23.21 16.58 -19.30
CA ARG A 33 23.03 17.74 -20.18
C ARG A 33 21.63 18.34 -20.05
N ASN A 34 20.66 17.59 -19.55
CA ASN A 34 19.28 18.04 -19.39
C ASN A 34 19.11 18.79 -18.06
N PRO A 35 18.80 20.10 -18.08
CA PRO A 35 18.74 20.91 -16.86
C PRO A 35 17.58 20.52 -15.91
N ALA A 36 16.62 19.72 -16.37
CA ALA A 36 15.47 19.29 -15.57
C ALA A 36 15.76 18.08 -14.66
N VAL A 37 16.80 17.29 -14.95
CA VAL A 37 17.06 16.00 -14.28
C VAL A 37 17.29 16.14 -12.76
N ILE A 38 17.95 17.21 -12.32
CA ILE A 38 18.10 17.47 -10.88
C ILE A 38 16.75 17.73 -10.22
N ALA A 39 15.85 18.47 -10.89
CA ALA A 39 14.52 18.72 -10.35
C ALA A 39 13.66 17.44 -10.35
N ASP A 40 13.88 16.56 -11.33
CA ASP A 40 13.20 15.27 -11.46
C ASP A 40 13.53 14.34 -10.28
N ASN A 41 14.83 14.07 -10.10
CA ASN A 41 15.36 13.22 -9.03
C ASN A 41 15.02 13.78 -7.62
N VAL A 42 15.08 15.11 -7.45
CA VAL A 42 14.59 15.76 -6.22
C VAL A 42 13.09 15.55 -6.05
N GLY A 43 12.34 15.57 -7.16
CA GLY A 43 10.91 15.32 -7.22
C GLY A 43 10.51 13.99 -6.62
N ASP A 44 11.20 12.89 -6.90
CA ASP A 44 10.81 11.57 -6.39
C ASP A 44 10.92 11.53 -4.85
N ASN A 45 11.92 12.21 -4.31
CA ASN A 45 12.10 12.35 -2.86
C ASN A 45 11.00 13.23 -2.23
N VAL A 46 10.62 14.34 -2.89
CA VAL A 46 9.64 15.30 -2.36
C VAL A 46 8.20 14.78 -2.52
N GLY A 47 7.89 14.17 -3.66
CA GLY A 47 6.55 13.70 -4.01
C GLY A 47 6.29 12.26 -3.60
N ASP A 48 7.16 11.36 -4.05
CA ASP A 48 6.94 9.92 -3.96
C ASP A 48 7.51 9.28 -2.70
N ILE A 49 8.43 9.94 -1.99
CA ILE A 49 8.79 9.59 -0.61
C ILE A 49 8.02 10.44 0.40
N ALA A 50 8.28 11.75 0.47
CA ALA A 50 7.72 12.57 1.54
C ALA A 50 6.19 12.73 1.44
N GLY A 51 5.67 12.90 0.22
CA GLY A 51 4.23 12.99 -0.02
C GLY A 51 3.50 11.68 0.28
N MET A 52 4.03 10.55 -0.19
CA MET A 52 3.46 9.21 0.05
C MET A 52 3.52 8.82 1.54
N GLY A 53 4.64 9.08 2.22
CA GLY A 53 4.76 8.81 3.66
C GLY A 53 3.74 9.57 4.49
N ALA A 54 3.47 10.84 4.15
CA ALA A 54 2.44 11.64 4.81
C ALA A 54 1.01 11.13 4.51
N ASP A 55 0.76 10.65 3.30
CA ASP A 55 -0.53 10.10 2.87
C ASP A 55 -0.87 8.84 3.68
N LEU A 56 0.04 7.87 3.68
CA LEU A 56 -0.12 6.63 4.42
C LEU A 56 -0.19 6.86 5.94
N PHE A 57 0.58 7.80 6.50
CA PHE A 57 0.45 8.19 7.91
C PHE A 57 -0.97 8.70 8.23
N GLY A 58 -1.56 9.50 7.33
CA GLY A 58 -2.95 9.95 7.45
C GLY A 58 -3.92 8.78 7.54
N SER A 59 -3.86 7.85 6.58
CA SER A 59 -4.73 6.66 6.56
C SER A 59 -4.61 5.81 7.83
N PHE A 60 -3.37 5.65 8.33
CA PHE A 60 -3.10 4.92 9.58
C PHE A 60 -3.67 5.63 10.81
N ALA A 61 -3.44 6.94 10.93
CA ALA A 61 -3.91 7.74 12.04
C ALA A 61 -5.44 7.79 12.08
N GLU A 62 -6.09 7.98 10.93
CA GLU A 62 -7.55 8.04 10.82
C GLU A 62 -8.19 6.69 11.16
N SER A 63 -7.70 5.59 10.59
CA SER A 63 -8.20 4.24 10.88
C SER A 63 -8.09 3.89 12.38
N THR A 64 -6.96 4.25 12.99
CA THR A 64 -6.72 4.03 14.41
C THR A 64 -7.64 4.90 15.26
N CYS A 65 -7.76 6.20 14.96
CA CYS A 65 -8.63 7.13 15.68
C CYS A 65 -10.10 6.72 15.57
N ALA A 66 -10.57 6.30 14.39
CA ALA A 66 -11.94 5.84 14.17
C ALA A 66 -12.26 4.64 15.07
N ALA A 67 -11.37 3.65 15.12
CA ALA A 67 -11.54 2.50 15.99
C ALA A 67 -11.53 2.89 17.48
N LEU A 68 -10.63 3.80 17.89
CA LEU A 68 -10.55 4.29 19.26
C LEU A 68 -11.81 5.04 19.69
N VAL A 69 -12.33 5.95 18.86
CA VAL A 69 -13.55 6.73 19.15
C VAL A 69 -14.73 5.78 19.36
N VAL A 70 -14.94 4.82 18.45
CA VAL A 70 -16.05 3.87 18.60
C VAL A 70 -15.84 2.96 19.82
N SER A 71 -14.61 2.50 20.09
CA SER A 71 -14.34 1.69 21.29
C SER A 71 -14.57 2.47 22.60
N SER A 72 -14.29 3.79 22.61
CA SER A 72 -14.38 4.63 23.82
C SER A 72 -15.81 4.82 24.32
N VAL A 73 -16.78 4.88 23.40
CA VAL A 73 -18.22 5.01 23.71
C VAL A 73 -18.92 3.65 23.80
N SER A 74 -18.22 2.56 23.51
CA SER A 74 -18.71 1.20 23.68
C SER A 74 -18.53 0.71 25.13
N SER A 75 -19.02 -0.48 25.42
CA SER A 75 -18.80 -1.12 26.72
C SER A 75 -17.32 -1.33 27.09
N LEU A 76 -16.41 -1.32 26.11
CA LEU A 76 -14.96 -1.38 26.33
C LEU A 76 -14.39 -0.12 27.00
N GLY A 77 -15.01 1.05 26.78
CA GLY A 77 -14.54 2.35 27.29
C GLY A 77 -15.38 2.91 28.44
N ASP A 78 -16.70 2.77 28.35
CA ASP A 78 -17.67 3.40 29.26
C ASP A 78 -18.77 2.45 29.77
N GLY A 79 -18.52 1.13 29.75
CA GLY A 79 -19.50 0.13 30.20
C GLY A 79 -18.95 -0.95 31.14
N PRO A 80 -19.74 -2.01 31.38
CA PRO A 80 -19.42 -3.05 32.37
C PRO A 80 -18.20 -3.89 31.99
N ASP A 81 -17.88 -3.96 30.70
CA ASP A 81 -16.75 -4.73 30.14
C ASP A 81 -15.47 -3.89 29.98
N LYS A 82 -15.42 -2.75 30.67
CA LYS A 82 -14.34 -1.78 30.53
C LYS A 82 -12.98 -2.41 30.80
N THR A 83 -12.16 -2.43 29.76
CA THR A 83 -10.78 -2.91 29.84
C THR A 83 -9.89 -1.95 29.06
N PHE A 84 -8.84 -1.44 29.72
CA PHE A 84 -7.88 -0.58 29.05
C PHE A 84 -7.24 -1.31 27.85
N ALA A 85 -6.97 -2.61 28.00
CA ALA A 85 -6.45 -3.45 26.93
C ALA A 85 -7.41 -3.59 25.74
N GLY A 86 -8.72 -3.74 25.99
CA GLY A 86 -9.73 -3.83 24.94
C GLY A 86 -9.93 -2.53 24.17
N MET A 87 -9.94 -1.39 24.88
CA MET A 87 -9.98 -0.06 24.26
C MET A 87 -8.72 0.24 23.44
N MET A 88 -7.54 -0.19 23.90
CA MET A 88 -6.27 -0.03 23.18
C MET A 88 -6.01 -1.11 22.12
N PHE A 89 -6.97 -2.01 21.87
CA PHE A 89 -6.82 -3.09 20.88
C PHE A 89 -6.29 -2.61 19.51
N PRO A 90 -6.79 -1.52 18.91
CA PRO A 90 -6.25 -0.98 17.65
C PRO A 90 -4.74 -0.68 17.72
N LEU A 91 -4.29 -0.04 18.79
CA LEU A 91 -2.88 0.32 18.98
C LEU A 91 -2.01 -0.92 19.21
N CYS A 92 -2.52 -1.92 19.94
CA CYS A 92 -1.85 -3.19 20.15
C CYS A 92 -1.66 -3.96 18.83
N VAL A 93 -2.67 -3.93 17.94
CA VAL A 93 -2.59 -4.51 16.59
C VAL A 93 -1.44 -3.88 15.80
N SER A 94 -1.34 -2.56 15.80
CA SER A 94 -0.25 -1.85 15.11
C SER A 94 1.11 -2.12 15.74
N ALA A 95 1.21 -2.14 17.06
CA ALA A 95 2.48 -2.38 17.78
C ALA A 95 3.05 -3.78 17.48
N LEU A 96 2.21 -4.82 17.47
CA LEU A 96 2.66 -6.15 17.05
C LEU A 96 2.85 -6.26 15.53
N GLY A 97 2.14 -5.45 14.73
CA GLY A 97 2.38 -5.28 13.30
C GLY A 97 3.83 -4.92 13.02
N ILE A 98 4.41 -3.97 13.78
CA ILE A 98 5.82 -3.59 13.67
C ILE A 98 6.73 -4.80 13.91
N ILE A 99 6.46 -5.61 14.92
CA ILE A 99 7.27 -6.79 15.24
C ILE A 99 7.12 -7.87 14.16
N GLY A 100 5.90 -8.13 13.69
CA GLY A 100 5.64 -9.07 12.59
C GLY A 100 6.30 -8.65 11.28
N CYS A 101 6.27 -7.36 10.96
CA CYS A 101 6.96 -6.78 9.82
C CYS A 101 8.48 -6.86 9.96
N LEU A 102 9.03 -6.61 11.15
CA LEU A 102 10.47 -6.77 11.40
C LEU A 102 10.91 -8.21 11.12
N ALA A 103 10.20 -9.20 11.66
CA ALA A 103 10.49 -10.61 11.41
C ALA A 103 10.37 -10.97 9.92
N THR A 104 9.40 -10.39 9.21
CA THR A 104 9.21 -10.60 7.76
C THR A 104 10.35 -9.98 6.94
N SER A 105 10.82 -8.80 7.35
CA SER A 105 11.90 -8.08 6.66
C SER A 105 13.23 -8.86 6.66
N LEU A 106 13.52 -9.60 7.74
CA LEU A 106 14.70 -10.49 7.84
C LEU A 106 14.72 -11.58 6.74
N LEU A 107 13.56 -11.95 6.19
CA LEU A 107 13.50 -12.91 5.09
C LEU A 107 14.10 -12.37 3.79
N ALA A 108 13.80 -11.11 3.44
CA ALA A 108 14.32 -10.50 2.21
C ALA A 108 15.74 -9.94 2.39
N THR A 109 16.12 -9.55 3.60
CA THR A 109 17.42 -8.92 3.86
C THR A 109 18.53 -9.94 4.17
N ASP A 110 18.27 -10.90 5.06
CA ASP A 110 19.30 -11.84 5.54
C ASP A 110 19.16 -13.26 4.97
N LEU A 111 17.94 -13.81 4.93
CA LEU A 111 17.73 -15.23 4.66
C LEU A 111 17.72 -15.54 3.15
N HIS A 112 16.92 -14.81 2.37
CA HIS A 112 16.75 -14.99 0.92
C HIS A 112 16.82 -13.64 0.17
N PRO A 113 18.00 -12.99 0.13
CA PRO A 113 18.17 -11.79 -0.68
C PRO A 113 18.09 -12.10 -2.19
N ALA A 114 17.59 -11.14 -2.96
CA ALA A 114 17.54 -11.24 -4.42
C ALA A 114 18.96 -11.34 -5.00
N LYS A 115 19.21 -12.34 -5.84
CA LYS A 115 20.54 -12.61 -6.44
C LYS A 115 20.60 -12.26 -7.91
N GLY A 116 19.45 -12.23 -8.60
CA GLY A 116 19.33 -11.80 -9.98
C GLY A 116 18.12 -10.91 -10.22
N ILE A 117 18.06 -10.31 -11.42
CA ILE A 117 16.99 -9.39 -11.83
C ILE A 117 15.60 -10.04 -11.75
N SER A 118 15.49 -11.30 -12.17
CA SER A 118 14.23 -12.07 -12.12
C SER A 118 13.71 -12.30 -10.70
N ASP A 119 14.55 -12.13 -9.68
CA ASP A 119 14.20 -12.41 -8.29
C ASP A 119 13.65 -11.18 -7.55
N ILE A 120 13.75 -9.98 -8.15
CA ILE A 120 13.39 -8.70 -7.49
C ILE A 120 11.89 -8.65 -7.17
N GLU A 121 11.02 -8.72 -8.19
CA GLU A 121 9.56 -8.67 -7.97
C GLU A 121 9.06 -9.83 -7.09
N PRO A 122 9.48 -11.10 -7.29
CA PRO A 122 9.11 -12.18 -6.38
C PRO A 122 9.54 -11.93 -4.93
N CYS A 123 10.73 -11.37 -4.70
CA CYS A 123 11.21 -11.05 -3.35
C CYS A 123 10.30 -10.04 -2.66
N LEU A 124 9.94 -8.95 -3.35
CA LEU A 124 9.03 -7.91 -2.84
C LEU A 124 7.62 -8.47 -2.58
N LYS A 125 7.10 -9.30 -3.48
CA LYS A 125 5.80 -9.98 -3.31
C LYS A 125 5.79 -10.93 -2.12
N VAL A 126 6.85 -11.71 -1.91
CA VAL A 126 6.96 -12.63 -0.77
C VAL A 126 6.85 -11.88 0.54
N GLN A 127 7.38 -10.65 0.64
CA GLN A 127 7.21 -9.81 1.83
C GLN A 127 5.73 -9.51 2.14
N LEU A 128 4.92 -9.17 1.13
CA LEU A 128 3.48 -8.96 1.30
C LEU A 128 2.74 -10.23 1.72
N VAL A 129 3.02 -11.34 1.06
CA VAL A 129 2.36 -12.63 1.35
C VAL A 129 2.72 -13.12 2.76
N VAL A 130 4.01 -13.14 3.09
CA VAL A 130 4.48 -13.65 4.38
C VAL A 130 4.01 -12.76 5.53
N SER A 131 4.09 -11.43 5.39
CA SER A 131 3.60 -10.53 6.43
C SER A 131 2.11 -10.73 6.70
N THR A 132 1.29 -10.92 5.65
CA THR A 132 -0.15 -11.22 5.77
C THR A 132 -0.39 -12.55 6.49
N VAL A 133 0.31 -13.61 6.09
CA VAL A 133 0.16 -14.95 6.67
C VAL A 133 0.62 -14.97 8.13
N VAL A 134 1.72 -14.29 8.47
CA VAL A 134 2.25 -14.19 9.84
C VAL A 134 1.34 -13.32 10.73
N MET A 135 0.79 -12.22 10.20
CA MET A 135 -0.08 -11.34 10.97
C MET A 135 -1.45 -11.96 11.28
N THR A 136 -1.96 -12.85 10.43
CA THR A 136 -3.27 -13.50 10.63
C THR A 136 -3.41 -14.21 12.00
N PRO A 137 -2.52 -15.16 12.39
CA PRO A 137 -2.58 -15.78 13.71
C PRO A 137 -2.26 -14.81 14.84
N ILE A 138 -1.35 -13.84 14.64
CA ILE A 138 -0.98 -12.84 15.65
C ILE A 138 -2.21 -12.00 16.04
N VAL A 139 -2.93 -11.46 15.06
CA VAL A 139 -4.16 -10.69 15.25
C VAL A 139 -5.25 -11.53 15.91
N THR A 140 -5.41 -12.78 15.47
CA THR A 140 -6.45 -13.68 16.01
C THR A 140 -6.20 -14.00 17.49
N VAL A 141 -4.94 -14.30 17.84
CA VAL A 141 -4.53 -14.57 19.23
C VAL A 141 -4.68 -13.31 20.08
N MET A 142 -4.30 -12.14 19.56
CA MET A 142 -4.50 -10.87 20.27
C MET A 142 -5.97 -10.59 20.56
N ALA A 143 -6.84 -10.71 19.55
CA ALA A 143 -8.26 -10.47 19.73
C ALA A 143 -8.82 -11.35 20.87
N LYS A 144 -8.42 -12.62 20.94
CA LYS A 144 -8.83 -13.55 22.00
C LYS A 144 -8.38 -13.13 23.40
N TYR A 145 -7.19 -12.55 23.55
CA TYR A 145 -6.63 -12.21 24.87
C TYR A 145 -6.90 -10.77 25.32
N LEU A 146 -7.06 -9.83 24.38
CA LEU A 146 -7.24 -8.41 24.68
C LEU A 146 -8.71 -7.99 24.73
N LEU A 147 -9.59 -8.69 24.00
CA LEU A 147 -11.02 -8.39 24.01
C LEU A 147 -11.76 -9.36 24.95
N PRO A 148 -12.81 -8.89 25.64
CA PRO A 148 -13.70 -9.76 26.39
C PRO A 148 -14.42 -10.75 25.45
N ASN A 149 -14.96 -11.83 26.02
CA ASN A 149 -15.64 -12.87 25.24
C ASN A 149 -16.80 -12.29 24.41
N GLU A 150 -17.57 -11.40 25.03
CA GLU A 150 -18.66 -10.63 24.43
C GLU A 150 -18.63 -9.21 25.00
N PHE A 151 -18.98 -8.21 24.19
CA PHE A 151 -19.10 -6.81 24.60
C PHE A 151 -20.19 -6.11 23.76
N THR A 152 -20.77 -5.03 24.28
CA THR A 152 -21.88 -4.29 23.65
C THR A 152 -21.51 -2.82 23.41
N GLY A 153 -22.47 -1.99 23.00
CA GLY A 153 -22.26 -0.55 22.82
C GLY A 153 -21.63 -0.19 21.47
N ILE A 154 -21.61 -1.12 20.51
CA ILE A 154 -21.21 -0.81 19.14
C ILE A 154 -22.44 -0.29 18.40
N PHE A 155 -22.42 1.01 18.11
CA PHE A 155 -23.52 1.69 17.42
C PHE A 155 -23.65 1.22 15.97
N THR A 156 -24.84 0.76 15.58
CA THR A 156 -25.24 0.61 14.17
C THR A 156 -26.73 0.94 14.02
N HIS A 157 -27.14 1.48 12.88
CA HIS A 157 -28.57 1.67 12.58
C HIS A 157 -29.32 0.36 12.34
N LEU A 158 -28.63 -0.78 12.24
CA LEU A 158 -29.21 -2.10 11.92
C LEU A 158 -29.25 -3.06 13.11
N ARG A 159 -28.65 -2.72 14.26
CA ARG A 159 -28.65 -3.54 15.48
C ARG A 159 -28.86 -2.67 16.71
N ASP A 160 -29.63 -3.19 17.66
CA ASP A 160 -29.76 -2.59 18.98
C ASP A 160 -28.39 -2.49 19.64
N VAL A 161 -28.17 -1.41 20.40
CA VAL A 161 -26.92 -1.09 21.13
C VAL A 161 -26.51 -2.23 22.07
N ASP A 162 -27.48 -3.03 22.53
CA ASP A 162 -27.30 -4.16 23.43
C ASP A 162 -26.89 -5.46 22.71
N THR A 163 -26.75 -5.45 21.38
CA THR A 163 -26.37 -6.66 20.64
C THR A 163 -24.92 -7.06 20.97
N PRO A 164 -24.67 -8.27 21.50
CA PRO A 164 -23.33 -8.69 21.89
C PRO A 164 -22.45 -8.93 20.66
N VAL A 165 -21.28 -8.31 20.67
CA VAL A 165 -20.19 -8.53 19.71
C VAL A 165 -19.13 -9.38 20.37
N LYS A 166 -18.69 -10.43 19.66
CA LYS A 166 -17.73 -11.40 20.18
C LYS A 166 -16.33 -11.05 19.70
N TRP A 167 -15.30 -11.37 20.48
CA TRP A 167 -13.90 -11.10 20.10
C TRP A 167 -13.53 -11.63 18.70
N TYR A 168 -14.06 -12.79 18.31
CA TYR A 168 -13.75 -13.40 17.02
C TYR A 168 -14.43 -12.70 15.85
N TYR A 169 -15.52 -11.95 16.08
CA TYR A 169 -16.10 -11.08 15.06
C TYR A 169 -15.12 -9.96 14.71
N VAL A 170 -14.52 -9.32 15.71
CA VAL A 170 -13.49 -8.29 15.51
C VAL A 170 -12.26 -8.88 14.83
N ALA A 171 -11.81 -10.07 15.24
CA ALA A 171 -10.71 -10.77 14.58
C ALA A 171 -10.98 -11.02 13.09
N ILE A 172 -12.19 -11.46 12.73
CA ILE A 172 -12.60 -11.64 11.33
C ILE A 172 -12.60 -10.30 10.59
N CYS A 173 -13.05 -9.20 11.19
CA CYS A 173 -13.01 -7.87 10.56
C CYS A 173 -11.57 -7.44 10.23
N VAL A 174 -10.64 -7.55 11.20
CA VAL A 174 -9.23 -7.20 10.97
C VAL A 174 -8.62 -8.12 9.91
N CYS A 175 -8.91 -9.43 9.96
CA CYS A 175 -8.43 -10.38 8.96
C CYS A 175 -9.01 -10.10 7.56
N ALA A 176 -10.28 -9.71 7.46
CA ALA A 176 -10.90 -9.36 6.19
C ALA A 176 -10.17 -8.17 5.54
N GLY A 177 -9.84 -7.15 6.33
CA GLY A 177 -9.00 -6.03 5.87
C GLY A 177 -7.59 -6.43 5.47
N LEU A 178 -6.92 -7.25 6.29
CA LEU A 178 -5.57 -7.74 6.05
C LEU A 178 -5.46 -8.53 4.73
N TRP A 179 -6.36 -9.50 4.54
CA TRP A 179 -6.42 -10.30 3.31
C TRP A 179 -6.94 -9.48 2.13
N GLY A 180 -7.86 -8.54 2.37
CA GLY A 180 -8.32 -7.59 1.37
C GLY A 180 -7.17 -6.76 0.80
N GLY A 181 -6.28 -6.26 1.66
CA GLY A 181 -5.05 -5.57 1.26
C GLY A 181 -4.13 -6.43 0.40
N LEU A 182 -3.90 -7.69 0.80
CA LEU A 182 -3.10 -8.63 0.01
C LEU A 182 -3.70 -8.84 -1.39
N ILE A 183 -5.01 -9.08 -1.48
CA ILE A 183 -5.68 -9.29 -2.77
C ILE A 183 -5.59 -8.04 -3.64
N ILE A 184 -5.80 -6.86 -3.07
CA ILE A 184 -5.62 -5.58 -3.78
C ILE A 184 -4.19 -5.47 -4.30
N GLY A 185 -3.18 -5.78 -3.48
CA GLY A 185 -1.78 -5.77 -3.91
C GLY A 185 -1.49 -6.71 -5.08
N LEU A 186 -1.97 -7.96 -5.01
CA LEU A 186 -1.76 -8.96 -6.07
C LEU A 186 -2.48 -8.60 -7.38
N VAL A 187 -3.69 -8.02 -7.28
CA VAL A 187 -4.41 -7.54 -8.45
C VAL A 187 -3.68 -6.34 -9.06
N THR A 188 -3.24 -5.40 -8.22
CA THR A 188 -2.50 -4.23 -8.70
C THR A 188 -1.21 -4.65 -9.41
N GLU A 189 -0.46 -5.62 -8.86
CA GLU A 189 0.71 -6.21 -9.52
C GLU A 189 0.37 -6.75 -10.92
N TYR A 190 -0.71 -7.53 -11.04
CA TYR A 190 -1.14 -8.11 -12.32
C TYR A 190 -1.46 -7.04 -13.39
N TYR A 191 -1.97 -5.89 -12.97
CA TYR A 191 -2.33 -4.78 -13.86
C TYR A 191 -1.20 -3.77 -14.10
N THR A 192 -0.06 -3.88 -13.40
CA THR A 192 1.02 -2.87 -13.45
C THR A 192 2.41 -3.43 -13.76
N SER A 193 2.68 -4.70 -13.48
CA SER A 193 3.95 -5.33 -13.86
C SER A 193 3.97 -5.76 -15.33
N HIS A 194 5.09 -5.46 -16.00
CA HIS A 194 5.41 -5.86 -17.36
C HIS A 194 5.58 -7.39 -17.52
N ALA A 195 5.65 -8.14 -16.41
CA ALA A 195 5.64 -9.59 -16.42
C ALA A 195 4.30 -10.19 -16.90
N TYR A 196 3.21 -9.40 -16.84
CA TYR A 196 1.86 -9.86 -17.14
C TYR A 196 1.33 -9.33 -18.47
N GLN A 197 0.35 -10.07 -19.03
CA GLN A 197 -0.28 -9.75 -20.31
C GLN A 197 -0.85 -8.32 -20.39
N PRO A 198 -1.55 -7.78 -19.36
CA PRO A 198 -2.25 -6.51 -19.52
C PRO A 198 -1.31 -5.32 -19.83
N VAL A 199 -0.12 -5.29 -19.24
CA VAL A 199 0.88 -4.25 -19.49
C VAL A 199 1.59 -4.48 -20.82
N ARG A 200 1.83 -5.75 -21.19
CA ARG A 200 2.40 -6.11 -22.50
C ARG A 200 1.47 -5.71 -23.66
N ASP A 201 0.16 -5.83 -23.47
CA ASP A 201 -0.83 -5.39 -24.46
C ASP A 201 -0.78 -3.87 -24.67
N VAL A 202 -0.54 -3.08 -23.61
CA VAL A 202 -0.35 -1.62 -23.70
C VAL A 202 0.94 -1.31 -24.48
N ALA A 203 2.05 -1.95 -24.12
CA ALA A 203 3.32 -1.77 -24.84
C ALA A 203 3.22 -2.19 -26.33
N ASP A 204 2.48 -3.26 -26.64
CA ASP A 204 2.24 -3.67 -28.02
C ASP A 204 1.35 -2.70 -28.80
N ALA A 205 0.45 -1.97 -28.12
CA ALA A 205 -0.38 -0.94 -28.74
C ALA A 205 0.46 0.22 -29.30
N CYS A 206 1.64 0.51 -28.71
CA CYS A 206 2.58 1.52 -29.20
C CYS A 206 3.00 1.32 -30.66
N ARG A 207 2.92 0.09 -31.20
CA ARG A 207 3.19 -0.19 -32.63
C ARG A 207 2.26 0.58 -33.58
N THR A 208 1.11 1.03 -33.10
CA THR A 208 0.11 1.78 -33.86
C THR A 208 0.07 3.28 -33.49
N GLY A 209 0.98 3.74 -32.63
CA GLY A 209 1.17 5.13 -32.23
C GLY A 209 0.70 5.44 -30.81
N ALA A 210 1.00 6.65 -30.33
CA ALA A 210 0.68 7.08 -28.97
C ALA A 210 -0.83 7.14 -28.67
N ALA A 211 -1.68 7.37 -29.69
CA ALA A 211 -3.12 7.46 -29.49
C ALA A 211 -3.73 6.12 -29.03
N THR A 212 -3.30 5.01 -29.61
CA THR A 212 -3.76 3.68 -29.22
C THR A 212 -3.19 3.25 -27.89
N ASP A 213 -1.93 3.55 -27.61
CA ASP A 213 -1.31 3.37 -26.30
C ASP A 213 -2.14 4.04 -25.18
N ILE A 214 -2.47 5.32 -25.33
CA ILE A 214 -3.33 6.05 -24.38
C ILE A 214 -4.70 5.38 -24.21
N ILE A 215 -5.34 4.93 -25.30
CA ILE A 215 -6.64 4.26 -25.25
C ILE A 215 -6.56 2.95 -24.46
N PHE A 216 -5.54 2.13 -24.72
CA PHE A 216 -5.33 0.86 -24.02
C PHE A 216 -4.99 1.10 -22.54
N GLY A 217 -4.13 2.08 -22.23
CA GLY A 217 -3.79 2.46 -20.86
C GLY A 217 -5.01 2.94 -20.05
N LEU A 218 -5.86 3.79 -20.64
CA LEU A 218 -7.11 4.23 -19.99
C LEU A 218 -8.08 3.06 -19.74
N ALA A 219 -8.26 2.19 -20.75
CA ALA A 219 -9.11 1.01 -20.62
C ALA A 219 -8.58 0.04 -19.55
N LEU A 220 -7.26 -0.14 -19.47
CA LEU A 220 -6.59 -0.95 -18.46
C LEU A 220 -6.86 -0.40 -17.05
N GLY A 221 -6.73 0.92 -16.86
CA GLY A 221 -7.05 1.61 -15.61
C GLY A 221 -8.49 1.36 -15.17
N TYR A 222 -9.47 1.57 -16.06
CA TYR A 222 -10.88 1.30 -15.75
C TYR A 222 -11.15 -0.16 -15.38
N LYS A 223 -10.49 -1.11 -16.05
CA LYS A 223 -10.63 -2.54 -15.77
C LYS A 223 -10.01 -2.92 -14.42
N SER A 224 -8.88 -2.31 -14.06
CA SER A 224 -8.13 -2.64 -12.83
C SER A 224 -8.94 -2.35 -11.55
N ALA A 225 -9.85 -1.37 -11.58
CA ALA A 225 -10.64 -0.96 -10.41
C ALA A 225 -11.72 -1.97 -9.98
N ILE A 226 -12.11 -2.91 -10.86
CA ILE A 226 -13.25 -3.81 -10.62
C ILE A 226 -13.04 -4.69 -9.38
N VAL A 227 -11.90 -5.39 -9.32
CA VAL A 227 -11.64 -6.34 -8.22
C VAL A 227 -11.39 -5.59 -6.89
N PRO A 228 -10.56 -4.53 -6.83
CA PRO A 228 -10.40 -3.73 -5.61
C PRO A 228 -11.73 -3.21 -5.05
N CYS A 229 -12.62 -2.69 -5.90
CA CYS A 229 -13.95 -2.22 -5.46
C CYS A 229 -14.79 -3.34 -4.84
N ILE A 230 -14.77 -4.55 -5.43
CA ILE A 230 -15.48 -5.71 -4.87
C ILE A 230 -14.89 -6.12 -3.53
N ILE A 231 -13.56 -6.15 -3.40
CA ILE A 231 -12.87 -6.51 -2.16
C ILE A 231 -13.16 -5.51 -1.04
N ILE A 232 -13.13 -4.21 -1.34
CA ILE A 232 -13.51 -3.16 -0.39
C ILE A 232 -14.97 -3.34 0.04
N ALA A 233 -15.89 -3.60 -0.90
CA ALA A 233 -17.29 -3.85 -0.58
C ALA A 233 -17.48 -5.07 0.33
N ILE A 234 -16.73 -6.15 0.11
CA ILE A 234 -16.73 -7.33 0.99
C ILE A 234 -16.20 -6.97 2.38
N CYS A 235 -15.09 -6.22 2.48
CA CYS A 235 -14.53 -5.80 3.76
C CYS A 235 -15.51 -4.92 4.56
N ILE A 236 -16.17 -3.97 3.88
CA ILE A 236 -17.20 -3.11 4.49
C ILE A 236 -18.39 -3.97 4.93
N TYR A 237 -18.90 -4.86 4.08
CA TYR A 237 -20.02 -5.72 4.41
C TYR A 237 -19.73 -6.62 5.62
N THR A 238 -18.56 -7.26 5.64
CA THR A 238 -18.12 -8.10 6.77
C THR A 238 -17.92 -7.27 8.04
N GLY A 239 -17.24 -6.12 7.95
CA GLY A 239 -17.02 -5.19 9.05
C GLY A 239 -18.34 -4.73 9.68
N PHE A 240 -19.22 -4.18 8.85
CA PHE A 240 -20.51 -3.64 9.26
C PHE A 240 -21.42 -4.70 9.88
N THR A 241 -21.51 -5.88 9.27
CA THR A 241 -22.39 -6.96 9.73
C THR A 241 -21.94 -7.54 11.08
N LEU A 242 -20.63 -7.67 11.29
CA LEU A 242 -20.08 -8.35 12.46
C LEU A 242 -19.90 -7.42 13.67
N ALA A 243 -19.37 -6.21 13.44
CA ALA A 243 -19.02 -5.27 14.50
C ALA A 243 -19.26 -3.80 14.12
N GLY A 244 -20.20 -3.53 13.19
CA GLY A 244 -20.62 -2.15 12.88
C GLY A 244 -19.49 -1.24 12.41
N MET A 245 -19.56 0.03 12.82
CA MET A 245 -18.50 1.01 12.52
C MET A 245 -17.16 0.62 13.14
N TYR A 246 -17.16 -0.04 14.31
CA TYR A 246 -15.93 -0.55 14.91
C TYR A 246 -15.29 -1.63 14.02
N GLY A 247 -16.10 -2.52 13.46
CA GLY A 247 -15.67 -3.57 12.53
C GLY A 247 -15.12 -3.02 11.23
N ILE A 248 -15.76 -1.99 10.66
CA ILE A 248 -15.23 -1.29 9.47
C ILE A 248 -13.88 -0.64 9.79
N ALA A 249 -13.78 0.11 10.88
CA ALA A 249 -12.52 0.74 11.28
C ALA A 249 -11.41 -0.30 11.57
N CYS A 250 -11.76 -1.43 12.20
CA CYS A 250 -10.84 -2.55 12.40
C CYS A 250 -10.42 -3.22 11.09
N ALA A 251 -11.28 -3.29 10.08
CA ALA A 251 -10.92 -3.77 8.75
C ALA A 251 -9.97 -2.78 8.03
N ALA A 252 -10.24 -1.47 8.11
CA ALA A 252 -9.31 -0.45 7.60
C ALA A 252 -7.91 -0.59 8.22
N LEU A 253 -7.87 -0.70 9.55
CA LEU A 253 -6.61 -0.91 10.28
C LEU A 253 -5.97 -2.27 9.96
N GLY A 254 -6.78 -3.31 9.72
CA GLY A 254 -6.33 -4.63 9.28
C GLY A 254 -5.52 -4.56 7.99
N MET A 255 -5.99 -3.76 7.02
CA MET A 255 -5.28 -3.52 5.77
C MET A 255 -3.93 -2.82 5.97
N LEU A 256 -3.83 -1.99 7.01
CA LEU A 256 -2.62 -1.24 7.37
C LEU A 256 -1.78 -1.93 8.47
N THR A 257 -2.13 -3.13 8.90
CA THR A 257 -1.41 -3.81 9.98
C THR A 257 0.01 -4.21 9.55
N THR A 258 0.21 -4.43 8.26
CA THR A 258 1.52 -4.71 7.63
C THR A 258 2.15 -3.48 6.96
N MET A 259 1.71 -2.28 7.32
CA MET A 259 2.13 -1.02 6.71
C MET A 259 3.65 -0.81 6.73
N SER A 260 4.39 -1.30 7.74
CA SER A 260 5.86 -1.17 7.73
C SER A 260 6.51 -1.89 6.55
N ILE A 261 5.99 -3.06 6.15
CA ILE A 261 6.44 -3.75 4.94
C ILE A 261 5.93 -3.01 3.69
N GLY A 262 4.66 -2.58 3.69
CA GLY A 262 4.09 -1.79 2.59
C GLY A 262 4.91 -0.53 2.27
N LEU A 263 5.28 0.24 3.29
CA LEU A 263 6.14 1.41 3.17
C LEU A 263 7.56 1.06 2.73
N ALA A 264 8.12 -0.06 3.22
CA ALA A 264 9.47 -0.46 2.84
C ALA A 264 9.56 -0.82 1.35
N ILE A 265 8.58 -1.55 0.81
CA ILE A 265 8.56 -1.90 -0.61
C ILE A 265 8.15 -0.71 -1.50
N ASP A 266 7.31 0.20 -1.01
CA ASP A 266 6.91 1.41 -1.76
C ASP A 266 8.08 2.39 -1.84
N ALA A 267 8.71 2.71 -0.70
CA ALA A 267 9.88 3.59 -0.64
C ALA A 267 11.11 3.04 -1.38
N TYR A 268 11.19 1.72 -1.57
CA TYR A 268 12.22 1.08 -2.38
C TYR A 268 12.20 1.56 -3.84
N GLY A 269 11.04 1.91 -4.40
CA GLY A 269 10.91 2.38 -5.78
C GLY A 269 11.66 3.68 -6.05
N PRO A 270 11.27 4.81 -5.41
CA PRO A 270 11.93 6.10 -5.63
C PRO A 270 13.42 6.12 -5.27
N ILE A 271 13.87 5.24 -4.36
CA ILE A 271 15.30 5.05 -4.05
C ILE A 271 16.02 4.40 -5.24
N SER A 272 15.39 3.40 -5.87
CA SER A 272 15.94 2.70 -7.03
C SER A 272 15.96 3.59 -8.27
N ASP A 273 14.92 4.41 -8.44
CA ASP A 273 14.80 5.43 -9.49
C ASP A 273 15.96 6.44 -9.42
N ASN A 274 16.15 7.09 -8.25
CA ASN A 274 17.28 7.99 -8.02
C ASN A 274 18.64 7.31 -8.20
N ALA A 275 18.76 6.03 -7.88
CA ALA A 275 20.00 5.29 -8.10
C ALA A 275 20.32 5.16 -9.60
N GLY A 276 19.30 4.96 -10.45
CA GLY A 276 19.41 5.00 -11.90
C GLY A 276 19.80 6.37 -12.41
N GLY A 277 19.12 7.43 -11.95
CA GLY A 277 19.45 8.80 -12.35
C GLY A 277 20.88 9.21 -11.98
N ILE A 278 21.34 8.84 -10.78
CA ILE A 278 22.74 9.03 -10.37
C ILE A 278 23.70 8.23 -11.25
N ALA A 279 23.36 6.99 -11.61
CA ALA A 279 24.22 6.16 -12.44
C ALA A 279 24.44 6.75 -13.83
N GLU A 280 23.38 7.29 -14.44
CA GLU A 280 23.48 7.96 -15.74
C GLU A 280 24.25 9.29 -15.63
N MET A 281 23.89 10.14 -14.66
CA MET A 281 24.55 11.43 -14.45
C MET A 281 26.05 11.30 -14.18
N ALA A 282 26.49 10.21 -13.54
CA ALA A 282 27.91 9.96 -13.28
C ALA A 282 28.60 9.13 -14.38
N GLY A 283 27.89 8.70 -15.43
CA GLY A 283 28.43 7.92 -16.53
C GLY A 283 29.00 6.56 -16.12
N LEU A 284 28.32 5.85 -15.21
CA LEU A 284 28.82 4.60 -14.61
C LEU A 284 28.74 3.36 -15.54
N GLY A 285 28.12 3.50 -16.71
CA GLY A 285 28.04 2.48 -17.76
C GLY A 285 26.71 1.72 -17.81
N GLU A 286 26.44 1.11 -18.97
CA GLU A 286 25.15 0.44 -19.28
C GLU A 286 24.84 -0.72 -18.32
N ASP A 287 25.83 -1.50 -17.90
CA ASP A 287 25.64 -2.62 -16.96
C ASP A 287 25.06 -2.17 -15.61
N ILE A 288 25.37 -0.94 -15.17
CA ILE A 288 24.84 -0.38 -13.92
C ILE A 288 23.42 0.14 -14.16
N ARG A 289 23.18 0.82 -15.29
CA ARG A 289 21.86 1.33 -15.67
C ARG A 289 20.85 0.19 -15.86
N GLU A 290 21.22 -0.90 -16.53
CA GLU A 290 20.34 -2.07 -16.72
C GLU A 290 19.91 -2.68 -15.37
N ARG A 291 20.81 -2.69 -14.38
CA ARG A 291 20.47 -3.15 -13.03
C ARG A 291 19.52 -2.19 -12.32
N THR A 292 19.76 -0.88 -12.39
CA THR A 292 18.88 0.11 -11.76
C THR A 292 17.51 0.15 -12.41
N ASP A 293 17.42 0.03 -13.74
CA ASP A 293 16.15 -0.01 -14.48
C ASP A 293 15.31 -1.24 -14.08
N ALA A 294 15.97 -2.38 -13.84
CA ALA A 294 15.31 -3.56 -13.32
C ALA A 294 14.77 -3.36 -11.88
N LEU A 295 15.50 -2.64 -11.03
CA LEU A 295 15.06 -2.32 -9.67
C LEU A 295 13.90 -1.31 -9.70
N ASP A 296 13.98 -0.28 -10.55
CA ASP A 296 12.96 0.74 -10.74
C ASP A 296 11.66 0.18 -11.32
N SER A 297 11.74 -0.70 -12.32
CA SER A 297 10.56 -1.38 -12.88
C SER A 297 9.76 -2.15 -11.82
N ALA A 298 10.45 -2.80 -10.88
CA ALA A 298 9.81 -3.42 -9.72
C ALA A 298 9.24 -2.36 -8.75
N GLY A 299 9.96 -1.24 -8.57
CA GLY A 299 9.55 -0.06 -7.82
C GLY A 299 8.24 0.56 -8.28
N ASN A 300 8.04 0.68 -9.60
CA ASN A 300 6.82 1.18 -10.21
C ASN A 300 5.60 0.33 -9.86
N THR A 301 5.79 -0.99 -9.82
CA THR A 301 4.76 -1.95 -9.39
C THR A 301 4.45 -1.80 -7.90
N THR A 302 5.48 -1.69 -7.04
CA THR A 302 5.28 -1.53 -5.59
C THR A 302 4.65 -0.20 -5.22
N ALA A 303 4.97 0.88 -5.94
CA ALA A 303 4.33 2.19 -5.75
C ALA A 303 2.84 2.16 -6.10
N ALA A 304 2.45 1.41 -7.12
CA ALA A 304 1.04 1.17 -7.43
C ALA A 304 0.36 0.36 -6.33
N ILE A 305 1.01 -0.69 -5.81
CA ILE A 305 0.50 -1.47 -4.68
C ILE A 305 0.28 -0.57 -3.46
N GLY A 306 1.26 0.26 -3.09
CA GLY A 306 1.16 1.21 -1.96
C GLY A 306 -0.05 2.14 -2.09
N LYS A 307 -0.28 2.71 -3.29
CA LYS A 307 -1.50 3.49 -3.60
C LYS A 307 -2.78 2.67 -3.42
N GLY A 308 -2.76 1.39 -3.84
CA GLY A 308 -3.88 0.47 -3.64
C GLY A 308 -4.23 0.24 -2.16
N PHE A 309 -3.22 0.10 -1.30
CA PHE A 309 -3.40 0.00 0.16
C PHE A 309 -3.94 1.31 0.76
N ALA A 310 -3.43 2.47 0.32
CA ALA A 310 -3.92 3.78 0.77
C ALA A 310 -5.41 3.97 0.41
N ILE A 311 -5.79 3.70 -0.84
CA ILE A 311 -7.20 3.79 -1.30
C ILE A 311 -8.08 2.78 -0.58
N GLY A 312 -7.62 1.53 -0.47
CA GLY A 312 -8.37 0.43 0.13
C GLY A 312 -8.62 0.59 1.63
N SER A 313 -7.74 1.30 2.35
CA SER A 313 -7.90 1.60 3.78
C SER A 313 -8.63 2.93 4.03
N ALA A 314 -8.51 3.90 3.12
CA ALA A 314 -9.25 5.16 3.19
C ALA A 314 -10.76 4.96 3.00
N ALA A 315 -11.19 4.14 2.05
CA ALA A 315 -12.62 3.97 1.75
C ALA A 315 -13.46 3.37 2.92
N PRO A 316 -12.95 2.41 3.72
CA PRO A 316 -13.60 2.00 4.96
C PRO A 316 -13.33 2.95 6.13
N GLY A 317 -12.23 3.71 6.12
CA GLY A 317 -11.90 4.68 7.16
C GLY A 317 -12.75 5.96 7.15
N SER A 318 -13.26 6.35 5.96
CA SER A 318 -14.15 7.48 5.71
C SER A 318 -15.62 7.16 5.98
#